data_AF-A0A968QR54-F1
#
_entry.id   AF-A0A968QR54-F1
#
_cell.length_a   1.000
_cell.length_b   1.000
_cell.length_c   1.000
_cell.angle_alpha   90.00
_cell.angle_beta   90.00
_cell.angle_gamma   90.00
#
_symmetry.space_group_name_H-M   'P 1'
#
loop_
_entity.id
_entity.type
_entity.pdbx_description
1 polymer ?
#
loop_
_entity_poly.entity_id
_entity_poly.type
_entity_poly.pdbx_seq_one_letter_code
_entity_poly.pdbx_strand_id
1 'polypeptide(L)'
;MDKTDSETKAGKLMILSGVGWTLVLLLALLYGLQFNLGDAFGNRAKKSDILSRMRINMLKSVELEKSAVMAVSDKESEVFAQQSLKAANDTEHDLHELSSMSEAAEERRLVREFLDCWKNFREIDKMLLDFAVQNTNLKASDLSGTKCAESVRRFEVSIINLTEIYPEDIRITKLAYQAIMAALKIHNLQSPHIDAADDVQMNDIESLMISEADRIRTALNEIAGIADMRGQNSLDSANAAFAEFMTINTEVVKLSRQNSNIRS
;
A
#
# COMPACT_ATOMS: atom_id res chain seq x y z
N MET A 1 101.91 -18.79 8.48
CA MET A 1 100.66 -19.24 7.81
C MET A 1 99.64 -19.54 8.91
N ASP A 2 98.46 -18.96 9.02
CA ASP A 2 97.82 -17.77 8.45
C ASP A 2 96.57 -17.58 9.33
N LYS A 3 96.62 -16.70 10.34
CA LYS A 3 95.52 -16.51 11.31
C LYS A 3 94.55 -15.41 10.85
N THR A 4 94.94 -14.67 9.82
CA THR A 4 94.27 -13.51 9.24
C THR A 4 93.14 -13.85 8.27
N ASP A 5 93.14 -15.07 7.70
CA ASP A 5 92.13 -15.49 6.71
C ASP A 5 90.84 -16.07 7.34
N SER A 6 90.84 -16.39 8.65
CA SER A 6 89.65 -16.95 9.34
C SER A 6 88.70 -15.87 9.89
N GLU A 7 89.24 -14.74 10.38
CA GLU A 7 88.42 -13.64 10.91
C GLU A 7 87.68 -12.86 9.81
N THR A 8 88.28 -12.76 8.62
CA THR A 8 87.67 -12.11 7.45
C THR A 8 86.54 -12.94 6.83
N LYS A 9 86.58 -14.27 6.95
CA LYS A 9 85.47 -15.15 6.52
C LYS A 9 84.31 -15.13 7.51
N ALA A 10 84.58 -15.10 8.82
CA ALA A 10 83.55 -15.01 9.85
C ALA A 10 82.77 -13.68 9.80
N GLY A 11 83.47 -12.55 9.60
CA GLY A 11 82.83 -11.23 9.44
C GLY A 11 81.98 -11.12 8.17
N LYS A 12 82.42 -11.70 7.05
CA LYS A 12 81.62 -11.74 5.81
C LYS A 12 80.38 -12.63 5.93
N LEU A 13 80.45 -13.77 6.63
CA LEU A 13 79.29 -14.65 6.86
C LEU A 13 78.22 -13.98 7.76
N MET A 14 78.64 -13.25 8.80
CA MET A 14 77.71 -12.51 9.66
C MET A 14 76.97 -11.40 8.90
N ILE A 15 77.67 -10.63 8.07
CA ILE A 15 77.06 -9.56 7.25
C ILE A 15 76.09 -10.14 6.21
N LEU A 16 76.43 -11.26 5.56
CA LEU A 16 75.54 -11.94 4.61
C LEU A 16 74.28 -12.52 5.26
N SER A 17 74.37 -13.06 6.48
CA SER A 17 73.20 -13.54 7.22
C SER A 17 72.27 -12.40 7.68
N GLY A 18 72.82 -11.25 8.08
CA GLY A 18 72.05 -10.08 8.50
C GLY A 18 71.26 -9.45 7.35
N VAL A 19 71.86 -9.36 6.16
CA VAL A 19 71.20 -8.84 4.94
C VAL A 19 70.09 -9.79 4.46
N GLY A 20 70.27 -11.10 4.61
CA GLY A 20 69.22 -12.09 4.28
C GLY A 20 67.98 -11.94 5.16
N TRP A 21 68.15 -11.80 6.48
CA TRP A 21 67.04 -11.65 7.41
C TRP A 21 66.32 -10.30 7.30
N THR A 22 67.04 -9.22 7.03
CA THR A 22 66.39 -7.91 6.78
C THR A 22 65.56 -7.92 5.51
N LEU A 23 66.04 -8.58 4.44
CA LEU A 23 65.27 -8.75 3.20
C LEU A 23 64.00 -9.59 3.43
N VAL A 24 64.08 -10.67 4.21
CA VAL A 24 62.91 -11.50 4.56
C VAL A 24 61.90 -10.72 5.39
N LEU A 25 62.33 -9.95 6.39
CA LEU A 25 61.45 -9.10 7.19
C LEU A 25 60.79 -7.99 6.36
N LEU A 26 61.55 -7.40 5.44
CA LEU A 26 61.05 -6.36 4.55
C LEU A 26 60.05 -6.93 3.53
N LEU A 27 60.29 -8.13 3.01
CA LEU A 27 59.34 -8.86 2.18
C LEU A 27 58.09 -9.27 2.97
N ALA A 28 58.22 -9.73 4.21
CA ALA A 28 57.09 -10.08 5.06
C ALA A 28 56.25 -8.85 5.45
N LEU A 29 56.89 -7.70 5.70
CA LEU A 29 56.22 -6.42 5.92
C LEU A 29 55.51 -5.93 4.66
N LEU A 30 56.16 -6.01 3.49
CA LEU A 30 55.55 -5.63 2.22
C LEU A 30 54.38 -6.55 1.84
N TYR A 31 54.52 -7.87 2.01
CA TYR A 31 53.42 -8.82 1.81
C TYR A 31 52.29 -8.59 2.81
N GLY A 32 52.62 -8.39 4.10
CA GLY A 32 51.64 -8.07 5.13
C GLY A 32 50.90 -6.75 4.87
N LEU A 33 51.59 -5.72 4.40
CA LEU A 33 50.97 -4.45 4.00
C LEU A 33 50.08 -4.63 2.76
N GLN A 34 50.55 -5.33 1.74
CA GLN A 34 49.78 -5.56 0.50
C GLN A 34 48.53 -6.39 0.75
N PHE A 35 48.62 -7.43 1.58
CA PHE A 35 47.49 -8.28 1.94
C PHE A 35 46.45 -7.51 2.76
N ASN A 36 46.88 -6.76 3.77
CA ASN A 36 45.99 -6.01 4.66
C ASN A 36 45.35 -4.78 3.98
N LEU A 37 46.07 -4.10 3.08
CA LEU A 37 45.49 -3.03 2.25
C LEU A 37 44.51 -3.59 1.22
N GLY A 38 44.83 -4.72 0.57
CA GLY A 38 43.92 -5.38 -0.38
C GLY A 38 42.59 -5.77 0.26
N ASP A 39 42.63 -6.40 1.43
CA ASP A 39 41.43 -6.82 2.16
C ASP A 39 40.64 -5.64 2.74
N ALA A 40 41.31 -4.62 3.28
CA ALA A 40 40.64 -3.44 3.82
C ALA A 40 39.97 -2.58 2.73
N PHE A 41 40.62 -2.37 1.58
CA PHE A 41 40.03 -1.66 0.44
C PHE A 41 38.91 -2.48 -0.22
N GLY A 42 39.10 -3.79 -0.37
CA GLY A 42 38.09 -4.71 -0.90
C GLY A 42 36.82 -4.73 -0.04
N ASN A 43 36.96 -4.86 1.28
CA ASN A 43 35.84 -4.83 2.21
C ASN A 43 35.12 -3.48 2.20
N ARG A 44 35.86 -2.36 2.12
CA ARG A 44 35.23 -1.03 2.08
C ARG A 44 34.45 -0.78 0.79
N ALA A 45 35.01 -1.18 -0.36
CA ALA A 45 34.31 -1.09 -1.64
C ALA A 45 33.05 -1.97 -1.65
N LYS A 46 33.15 -3.21 -1.15
CA LYS A 46 32.02 -4.12 -1.04
C LYS A 46 30.92 -3.60 -0.10
N LYS A 47 31.28 -3.07 1.07
CA LYS A 47 30.32 -2.42 1.98
C LYS A 47 29.61 -1.22 1.32
N SER A 48 30.35 -0.41 0.57
CA SER A 48 29.78 0.72 -0.16
C SER A 48 28.80 0.28 -1.26
N ASP A 49 29.11 -0.81 -1.96
CA ASP A 49 28.21 -1.41 -2.95
C ASP A 49 26.93 -1.92 -2.29
N ILE A 50 27.05 -2.70 -1.21
CA ILE A 50 25.91 -3.22 -0.44
C ILE A 50 25.00 -2.08 0.03
N LEU A 51 25.56 -1.04 0.66
CA LEU A 51 24.79 0.13 1.10
C LEU A 51 24.08 0.85 -0.04
N SER A 52 24.70 0.90 -1.23
CA SER A 52 24.10 1.50 -2.42
C SER A 52 22.92 0.67 -2.92
N ARG A 53 23.07 -0.66 -3.00
CA ARG A 53 21.99 -1.58 -3.38
C ARG A 53 20.83 -1.54 -2.38
N MET A 54 21.12 -1.55 -1.07
CA MET A 54 20.11 -1.38 -0.02
C MET A 54 19.31 -0.10 -0.22
N ARG A 55 19.98 1.03 -0.46
CA ARG A 55 19.29 2.31 -0.67
C ARG A 55 18.38 2.28 -1.89
N ILE A 56 18.86 1.72 -3.01
CA ILE A 56 18.09 1.60 -4.25
C ILE A 56 16.86 0.71 -4.02
N ASN A 57 17.07 -0.47 -3.43
CA ASN A 57 16.01 -1.45 -3.22
C ASN A 57 14.97 -0.97 -2.20
N MET A 58 15.40 -0.28 -1.15
CA MET A 58 14.50 0.33 -0.17
C MET A 58 13.61 1.40 -0.82
N LEU A 59 14.19 2.34 -1.57
CA LEU A 59 13.43 3.37 -2.27
C LEU A 59 12.47 2.76 -3.30
N LYS A 60 12.94 1.76 -4.05
CA LYS A 60 12.13 1.01 -4.99
C LYS A 60 10.94 0.32 -4.31
N SER A 61 11.16 -0.28 -3.13
CA SER A 61 10.08 -0.88 -2.34
C SER A 61 9.00 0.16 -2.00
N VAL A 62 9.39 1.32 -1.48
CA VAL A 62 8.46 2.39 -1.11
C VAL A 62 7.69 2.92 -2.33
N GLU A 63 8.37 3.12 -3.46
CA GLU A 63 7.69 3.56 -4.69
C GLU A 63 6.67 2.54 -5.19
N LEU A 64 7.02 1.25 -5.17
CA LEU A 64 6.14 0.17 -5.59
C LEU A 64 4.96 -0.05 -4.62
N GLU A 65 5.20 0.09 -3.31
CA GLU A 65 4.14 0.10 -2.30
C GLU A 65 3.12 1.21 -2.59
N LYS A 66 3.60 2.43 -2.84
CA LYS A 66 2.75 3.54 -3.26
C LYS A 66 2.01 3.25 -4.56
N SER A 67 2.67 2.65 -5.55
CA SER A 67 2.02 2.22 -6.80
C SER A 67 0.95 1.17 -6.56
N ALA A 68 1.14 0.25 -5.61
CA ALA A 68 0.14 -0.75 -5.25
C ALA A 68 -1.11 -0.10 -4.66
N VAL A 69 -0.95 0.94 -3.84
CA VAL A 69 -2.05 1.73 -3.25
C VAL A 69 -2.78 2.58 -4.30
N MET A 70 -2.06 3.08 -5.31
CA MET A 70 -2.62 3.93 -6.37
C MET A 70 -3.15 3.15 -7.58
N ALA A 71 -2.99 1.83 -7.59
CA ALA A 71 -3.39 0.99 -8.71
C ALA A 71 -4.90 1.08 -8.95
N VAL A 72 -5.28 1.09 -10.23
CA VAL A 72 -6.70 1.16 -10.64
C VAL A 72 -7.32 -0.21 -10.87
N SER A 73 -6.61 -1.27 -10.49
CA SER A 73 -7.11 -2.65 -10.54
C SER A 73 -6.43 -3.53 -9.50
N ASP A 74 -7.16 -4.54 -9.00
CA ASP A 74 -6.63 -5.58 -8.11
C ASP A 74 -5.38 -6.25 -8.71
N LYS A 75 -5.38 -6.47 -10.03
CA LYS A 75 -4.27 -7.16 -10.71
C LYS A 75 -3.00 -6.31 -10.73
N GLU A 76 -3.10 -5.02 -11.03
CA GLU A 76 -1.95 -4.12 -10.99
C GLU A 76 -1.46 -3.93 -9.55
N SER A 77 -2.38 -3.76 -8.60
CA SER A 77 -2.06 -3.63 -7.17
C SER A 77 -1.27 -4.84 -6.66
N GLU A 78 -1.73 -6.06 -6.98
CA GLU A 78 -1.06 -7.31 -6.62
C GLU A 78 0.36 -7.39 -7.22
N VAL A 79 0.53 -7.02 -8.49
CA VAL A 79 1.84 -7.03 -9.15
C VAL A 79 2.79 -6.05 -8.47
N PHE A 80 2.35 -4.82 -8.19
CA PHE A 80 3.17 -3.84 -7.49
C PHE A 80 3.50 -4.26 -6.06
N ALA A 81 2.55 -4.84 -5.32
CA ALA A 81 2.77 -5.36 -3.97
C ALA A 81 3.82 -6.48 -3.96
N GLN A 82 3.73 -7.43 -4.89
CA GLN A 82 4.72 -8.50 -5.04
C GLN A 82 6.12 -7.96 -5.37
N GLN A 83 6.20 -6.95 -6.24
CA GLN A 83 7.47 -6.31 -6.59
C GLN A 83 8.06 -5.50 -5.42
N SER A 84 7.21 -4.82 -4.63
CA SER A 84 7.62 -4.13 -3.38
C SER A 84 8.24 -5.13 -2.40
N LEU A 85 7.50 -6.20 -2.10
CA LEU A 85 7.96 -7.29 -1.23
C LEU A 85 9.31 -7.87 -1.67
N LYS A 86 9.49 -8.07 -2.98
CA LYS A 86 10.76 -8.53 -3.53
C LYS A 86 11.89 -7.54 -3.26
N ALA A 87 11.69 -6.25 -3.54
CA ALA A 87 12.71 -5.22 -3.32
C ALA A 87 13.09 -5.06 -1.84
N ALA A 88 12.10 -5.18 -0.94
CA ALA A 88 12.36 -5.19 0.49
C ALA A 88 13.13 -6.44 0.94
N ASN A 89 12.80 -7.63 0.41
CA ASN A 89 13.55 -8.86 0.70
C ASN A 89 15.01 -8.76 0.20
N ASP A 90 15.22 -8.16 -0.97
CA ASP A 90 16.57 -7.89 -1.50
C ASP A 90 17.34 -6.93 -0.56
N THR A 91 16.67 -5.94 0.05
CA THR A 91 17.26 -5.04 1.07
C THR A 91 17.61 -5.79 2.37
N GLU A 92 16.74 -6.69 2.84
CA GLU A 92 16.96 -7.49 4.04
C GLU A 92 18.14 -8.47 3.86
N HIS A 93 18.26 -9.08 2.67
CA HIS A 93 19.41 -9.89 2.31
C HIS A 93 20.72 -9.08 2.38
N ASP A 94 20.74 -7.90 1.74
CA ASP A 94 21.91 -7.02 1.75
C ASP A 94 22.27 -6.54 3.18
N LEU A 95 21.28 -6.30 4.03
CA LEU A 95 21.48 -5.94 5.43
C LEU A 95 22.11 -7.06 6.25
N HIS A 96 21.70 -8.32 6.02
CA HIS A 96 22.34 -9.49 6.63
C HIS A 96 23.78 -9.65 6.16
N GLU A 97 24.06 -9.44 4.87
CA GLU A 97 25.43 -9.44 4.33
C GLU A 97 26.29 -8.35 5.00
N LEU A 98 25.78 -7.11 5.08
CA LEU A 98 26.47 -6.00 5.74
C LEU A 98 26.77 -6.30 7.22
N SER A 99 25.80 -6.88 7.94
CA SER A 99 25.95 -7.26 9.34
C SER A 99 27.07 -8.27 9.56
N SER A 100 27.19 -9.27 8.66
CA SER A 100 28.25 -10.28 8.72
C SER A 100 29.65 -9.71 8.50
N MET A 101 29.76 -8.59 7.77
CA MET A 101 31.02 -7.90 7.47
C MET A 101 31.37 -6.79 8.47
N SER A 102 30.52 -6.53 9.46
CA SER A 102 30.65 -5.39 10.37
C SER A 102 31.55 -5.71 11.58
N GLU A 103 32.75 -5.13 11.60
CA GLU A 103 33.80 -5.48 12.56
C GLU A 103 34.00 -4.42 13.66
N ALA A 104 33.73 -3.15 13.36
CA ALA A 104 33.85 -2.08 14.35
C ALA A 104 32.63 -2.07 15.28
N ALA A 105 32.84 -1.77 16.57
CA ALA A 105 31.77 -1.71 17.56
C ALA A 105 30.68 -0.69 17.17
N GLU A 106 31.11 0.45 16.62
CA GLU A 106 30.21 1.51 16.15
C GLU A 106 29.43 1.11 14.89
N GLU A 107 30.08 0.42 13.95
CA GLU A 107 29.42 -0.12 12.75
C GLU A 107 28.34 -1.13 13.12
N ARG A 108 28.65 -2.07 14.04
CA ARG A 108 27.67 -3.03 14.58
C ARG A 108 26.54 -2.36 15.35
N ARG A 109 26.77 -1.19 15.96
CA ARG A 109 25.70 -0.41 16.61
C ARG A 109 24.75 0.15 15.57
N LEU A 110 25.27 0.83 14.54
CA LEU A 110 24.47 1.42 13.46
C LEU A 110 23.68 0.38 12.65
N VAL A 111 24.30 -0.77 12.34
CA VAL A 111 23.60 -1.87 11.64
C VAL A 111 22.45 -2.43 12.48
N ARG A 112 22.62 -2.56 13.81
CA ARG A 112 21.54 -2.99 14.70
C ARG A 112 20.41 -1.97 14.77
N GLU A 113 20.73 -0.69 14.91
CA GLU A 113 19.72 0.38 14.89
C GLU A 113 18.95 0.38 13.57
N PHE A 114 19.63 0.18 12.44
CA PHE A 114 18.97 0.04 11.15
C PHE A 114 18.08 -1.20 11.10
N LEU A 115 18.54 -2.35 11.59
CA LEU A 115 17.76 -3.60 11.66
C LEU A 115 16.46 -3.40 12.45
N ASP A 116 16.53 -2.75 13.60
CA ASP A 116 15.36 -2.51 14.45
C ASP A 116 14.35 -1.58 13.75
N CYS A 117 14.83 -0.49 13.14
CA CYS A 117 14.00 0.40 12.33
C CYS A 117 13.40 -0.30 11.10
N TRP A 118 14.21 -1.11 10.40
CA TRP A 118 13.80 -1.86 9.22
C TRP A 118 12.70 -2.87 9.56
N LYS A 119 12.82 -3.57 10.68
CA LYS A 119 11.79 -4.51 11.14
C LYS A 119 10.46 -3.80 11.38
N ASN A 120 10.46 -2.67 12.08
CA ASN A 120 9.24 -1.89 12.32
C ASN A 120 8.64 -1.38 11.00
N PHE A 121 9.49 -0.88 10.09
CA PHE A 121 9.07 -0.48 8.75
C PHE A 121 8.40 -1.63 7.99
N ARG A 122 8.97 -2.84 8.03
CA ARG A 122 8.44 -4.03 7.35
C ARG A 122 7.12 -4.53 7.91
N GLU A 123 6.88 -4.36 9.20
CA GLU A 123 5.58 -4.68 9.81
C GLU A 123 4.49 -3.75 9.27
N ILE A 124 4.78 -2.45 9.16
CA ILE A 124 3.86 -1.46 8.58
C ILE A 124 3.63 -1.71 7.09
N ASP A 125 4.70 -1.90 6.31
CA ASP A 125 4.65 -2.12 4.85
C ASP A 125 3.84 -3.38 4.50
N LYS A 126 3.97 -4.48 5.27
CA LYS A 126 3.13 -5.67 5.07
C LYS A 126 1.65 -5.39 5.29
N MET A 127 1.30 -4.69 6.38
CA MET A 127 -0.08 -4.31 6.63
C MET A 127 -0.62 -3.43 5.50
N LEU A 128 0.15 -2.43 5.06
CA LEU A 128 -0.26 -1.52 3.99
C LEU A 128 -0.46 -2.25 2.66
N LEU A 129 0.43 -3.18 2.30
CA LEU A 129 0.31 -3.97 1.08
C LEU A 129 -0.89 -4.93 1.11
N ASP A 130 -1.14 -5.59 2.23
CA ASP A 130 -2.32 -6.45 2.40
C ASP A 130 -3.62 -5.66 2.20
N PHE A 131 -3.62 -4.41 2.62
CA PHE A 131 -4.72 -3.48 2.40
C PHE A 131 -4.79 -2.93 0.98
N ALA A 132 -3.66 -2.58 0.38
CA ALA A 132 -3.58 -2.09 -0.99
C ALA A 132 -4.16 -3.11 -1.97
N VAL A 133 -3.79 -4.39 -1.83
CA VAL A 133 -4.30 -5.47 -2.68
C VAL A 133 -5.83 -5.63 -2.58
N GLN A 134 -6.43 -5.29 -1.44
CA GLN A 134 -7.88 -5.36 -1.28
C GLN A 134 -8.62 -4.30 -2.12
N ASN A 135 -7.99 -3.17 -2.47
CA ASN A 135 -8.54 -2.10 -3.32
C ASN A 135 -10.01 -1.75 -3.01
N THR A 136 -10.35 -1.63 -1.72
CA THR A 136 -11.76 -1.54 -1.31
C THR A 136 -12.43 -0.26 -1.82
N ASN A 137 -11.70 0.86 -1.96
CA ASN A 137 -12.21 2.08 -2.59
C ASN A 137 -12.54 1.89 -4.07
N LEU A 138 -11.70 1.19 -4.83
CA LEU A 138 -11.97 0.89 -6.23
C LEU A 138 -13.21 -0.01 -6.35
N LYS A 139 -13.33 -1.02 -5.49
CA LYS A 139 -14.51 -1.91 -5.44
C LYS A 139 -15.77 -1.14 -5.09
N ALA A 140 -15.70 -0.22 -4.13
CA ALA A 140 -16.81 0.65 -3.77
C ALA A 140 -17.22 1.55 -4.95
N SER A 141 -16.23 2.13 -5.65
CA SER A 141 -16.44 2.99 -6.83
C SER A 141 -17.05 2.22 -8.00
N ASP A 142 -16.53 1.03 -8.32
CA ASP A 142 -17.08 0.16 -9.37
C ASP A 142 -18.51 -0.27 -9.04
N LEU A 143 -18.76 -0.69 -7.80
CA LEU A 143 -20.09 -1.08 -7.35
C LEU A 143 -21.10 0.07 -7.40
N SER A 144 -20.66 1.28 -7.00
CA SER A 144 -21.44 2.53 -7.10
C SER A 144 -21.73 2.93 -8.55
N GLY A 145 -20.74 2.86 -9.43
CA GLY A 145 -20.85 3.25 -10.84
C GLY A 145 -21.65 2.27 -11.69
N THR A 146 -21.71 1.00 -11.30
CA THR A 146 -22.37 -0.06 -12.08
C THR A 146 -23.71 -0.47 -11.47
N LYS A 147 -23.71 -1.44 -10.56
CA LYS A 147 -24.95 -2.06 -10.03
C LYS A 147 -25.80 -1.06 -9.27
N CYS A 148 -25.17 -0.15 -8.52
CA CYS A 148 -25.90 0.88 -7.79
C CYS A 148 -26.62 1.83 -8.77
N ALA A 149 -25.91 2.35 -9.77
CA ALA A 149 -26.50 3.18 -10.82
C ALA A 149 -27.64 2.45 -11.57
N GLU A 150 -27.49 1.16 -11.87
CA GLU A 150 -28.54 0.34 -12.48
C GLU A 150 -29.79 0.22 -11.59
N SER A 151 -29.62 -0.02 -10.29
CA SER A 151 -30.73 -0.11 -9.34
C SER A 151 -31.48 1.24 -9.20
N VAL A 152 -30.76 2.36 -9.16
CA VAL A 152 -31.36 3.71 -9.15
C VAL A 152 -32.16 3.97 -10.43
N ARG A 153 -31.63 3.56 -11.59
CA ARG A 153 -32.35 3.69 -12.87
C ARG A 153 -33.62 2.83 -12.91
N ARG A 154 -33.58 1.59 -12.41
CA ARG A 154 -34.78 0.74 -12.31
C ARG A 154 -35.83 1.33 -11.36
N PHE A 155 -35.37 1.91 -10.25
CA PHE A 155 -36.22 2.64 -9.32
C PHE A 155 -36.90 3.84 -10.00
N GLU A 156 -36.11 4.68 -10.69
CA GLU A 156 -36.60 5.85 -11.43
C GLU A 156 -37.66 5.46 -12.47
N VAL A 157 -37.38 4.45 -13.31
CA VAL A 157 -38.35 3.97 -14.31
C VAL A 157 -39.67 3.52 -13.64
N SER A 158 -39.59 2.75 -12.56
CA SER A 158 -40.78 2.26 -11.86
C SER A 158 -41.61 3.40 -11.27
N ILE A 159 -40.94 4.44 -10.76
CA ILE A 159 -41.58 5.63 -10.20
C ILE A 159 -42.17 6.54 -11.28
N ILE A 160 -41.48 6.74 -12.41
CA ILE A 160 -42.01 7.50 -13.54
C ILE A 160 -43.27 6.83 -14.11
N ASN A 161 -43.29 5.50 -14.21
CA ASN A 161 -44.47 4.77 -14.65
C ASN A 161 -45.70 5.07 -13.77
N LEU A 162 -45.54 5.32 -12.47
CA LEU A 162 -46.66 5.73 -11.61
C LEU A 162 -47.21 7.11 -12.03
N THR A 163 -46.36 8.04 -12.42
CA THR A 163 -46.80 9.35 -12.92
C THR A 163 -47.55 9.25 -14.25
N GLU A 164 -47.21 8.27 -15.09
CA GLU A 164 -47.91 8.00 -16.34
C GLU A 164 -49.27 7.32 -16.13
N ILE A 165 -49.39 6.47 -15.11
CA ILE A 165 -50.66 5.83 -14.72
C ILE A 165 -51.63 6.84 -14.11
N TYR A 166 -51.10 7.84 -13.39
CA TYR A 166 -51.88 8.88 -12.71
C TYR A 166 -51.51 10.30 -13.18
N PRO A 167 -51.68 10.64 -14.47
CA PRO A 167 -51.17 11.89 -15.04
C PRO A 167 -51.80 13.15 -14.43
N GLU A 168 -53.03 13.05 -13.91
CA GLU A 168 -53.77 14.16 -13.31
C GLU A 168 -53.58 14.26 -11.78
N ASP A 169 -52.94 13.28 -11.11
CA ASP A 169 -52.70 13.34 -9.66
C ASP A 169 -51.37 14.01 -9.35
N ILE A 170 -51.43 15.33 -9.15
CA ILE A 170 -50.28 16.18 -8.81
C ILE A 170 -49.53 15.67 -7.56
N ARG A 171 -50.21 15.00 -6.61
CA ARG A 171 -49.58 14.49 -5.39
C ARG A 171 -48.67 13.31 -5.71
N ILE A 172 -49.12 12.37 -6.54
CA ILE A 172 -48.29 11.24 -7.00
C ILE A 172 -47.07 11.77 -7.74
N THR A 173 -47.25 12.71 -8.66
CA THR A 173 -46.15 13.32 -9.40
C THR A 173 -45.13 13.99 -8.46
N LYS A 174 -45.60 14.77 -7.47
CA LYS A 174 -44.72 15.40 -6.48
C LYS A 174 -43.93 14.37 -5.66
N LEU A 175 -44.60 13.35 -5.13
CA LEU A 175 -43.98 12.30 -4.31
C LEU A 175 -42.98 11.47 -5.11
N ALA A 176 -43.32 11.15 -6.37
CA ALA A 176 -42.45 10.46 -7.31
C ALA A 176 -41.13 11.20 -7.50
N TYR A 177 -41.18 12.49 -7.85
CA TYR A 177 -39.96 13.29 -8.02
C TYR A 177 -39.19 13.50 -6.71
N GLN A 178 -39.86 13.59 -5.56
CA GLN A 178 -39.19 13.64 -4.27
C GLN A 178 -38.39 12.35 -4.00
N ALA A 179 -38.98 11.19 -4.29
CA ALA A 179 -38.31 9.90 -4.13
C ALA A 179 -37.13 9.74 -5.08
N ILE A 180 -37.27 10.10 -6.36
CA ILE A 180 -36.19 10.07 -7.36
C ILE A 180 -35.04 10.98 -6.92
N MET A 181 -35.35 12.21 -6.53
CA MET A 181 -34.32 13.18 -6.09
C MET A 181 -33.57 12.68 -4.86
N ALA A 182 -34.26 12.08 -3.90
CA ALA A 182 -33.63 11.50 -2.72
C ALA A 182 -32.72 10.31 -3.08
N ALA A 183 -33.15 9.43 -4.00
CA ALA A 183 -32.32 8.30 -4.46
C ALA A 183 -31.05 8.78 -5.17
N LEU A 184 -31.17 9.76 -6.06
CA LEU A 184 -30.03 10.37 -6.75
C LEU A 184 -29.07 11.07 -5.77
N LYS A 185 -29.58 11.69 -4.71
CA LYS A 185 -28.73 12.27 -3.67
C LYS A 185 -27.93 11.21 -2.93
N ILE A 186 -28.55 10.09 -2.52
CA ILE A 186 -27.82 8.99 -1.88
C ILE A 186 -26.72 8.49 -2.81
N HIS A 187 -27.04 8.26 -4.10
CA HIS A 187 -26.05 7.81 -5.09
C HIS A 187 -24.89 8.80 -5.25
N ASN A 188 -25.19 10.10 -5.38
CA ASN A 188 -24.16 11.14 -5.47
C ASN A 188 -23.32 11.30 -4.20
N LEU A 189 -23.87 10.99 -3.02
CA LEU A 189 -23.14 11.01 -1.74
C LEU A 189 -22.14 9.85 -1.61
N GLN A 190 -22.19 8.81 -2.45
CA GLN A 190 -21.26 7.68 -2.37
C GLN A 190 -19.83 8.07 -2.74
N SER A 191 -19.62 8.94 -3.75
CA SER A 191 -18.27 9.38 -4.11
C SER A 191 -17.57 10.15 -2.99
N PRO A 192 -18.15 11.21 -2.38
CA PRO A 192 -17.50 11.89 -1.27
C PRO A 192 -17.35 10.99 -0.02
N HIS A 193 -18.20 9.98 0.16
CA HIS A 193 -18.02 8.97 1.20
C HIS A 193 -16.78 8.09 0.95
N ILE A 194 -16.61 7.60 -0.28
CA ILE A 194 -15.43 6.83 -0.72
C ILE A 194 -14.13 7.65 -0.57
N ASP A 195 -14.20 8.95 -0.86
CA ASP A 195 -13.04 9.84 -0.86
C ASP A 195 -12.71 10.43 0.53
N ALA A 196 -13.61 10.27 1.51
CA ALA A 196 -13.47 10.85 2.84
C ALA A 196 -12.13 10.46 3.51
N ALA A 197 -11.56 11.43 4.22
CA ALA A 197 -10.25 11.27 4.86
C ALA A 197 -10.34 10.69 6.28
N ASP A 198 -11.48 10.87 6.96
CA ASP A 198 -11.68 10.50 8.35
C ASP A 198 -13.11 9.99 8.60
N ASP A 199 -13.27 9.26 9.70
CA ASP A 199 -14.55 8.65 10.09
C ASP A 199 -15.64 9.68 10.44
N VAL A 200 -15.27 10.90 10.85
CA VAL A 200 -16.25 11.94 11.19
C VAL A 200 -16.99 12.39 9.95
N GLN A 201 -16.27 12.69 8.87
CA GLN A 201 -16.87 13.02 7.58
C GLN A 201 -17.74 11.88 7.03
N MET A 202 -17.31 10.63 7.20
CA MET A 202 -18.09 9.46 6.76
C MET A 202 -19.41 9.35 7.54
N ASN A 203 -19.38 9.52 8.87
CA ASN A 203 -20.57 9.50 9.71
C ASN A 203 -21.58 10.59 9.31
N ASP A 204 -21.10 11.79 8.99
CA ASP A 204 -21.94 12.91 8.57
C ASP A 204 -22.62 12.59 7.23
N ILE A 205 -21.87 12.06 6.26
CA ILE A 205 -22.43 11.65 4.96
C ILE A 205 -23.43 10.50 5.11
N GLU A 206 -23.13 9.50 5.93
CA GLU A 206 -24.05 8.39 6.21
C GLU A 206 -25.35 8.87 6.85
N SER A 207 -25.28 9.84 7.75
CA SER A 207 -26.47 10.46 8.36
C SER A 207 -27.34 11.15 7.30
N LEU A 208 -26.74 11.83 6.32
CA LEU A 208 -27.46 12.40 5.19
C LEU A 208 -28.09 11.32 4.31
N MET A 209 -27.37 10.23 4.01
CA MET A 209 -27.90 9.10 3.24
C MET A 209 -29.11 8.45 3.94
N ILE A 210 -29.05 8.26 5.26
CA ILE A 210 -30.17 7.74 6.06
C ILE A 210 -31.38 8.66 5.97
N SER A 211 -31.18 9.98 6.11
CA SER A 211 -32.27 10.95 6.01
C SER A 211 -32.95 10.95 4.64
N GLU A 212 -32.18 10.84 3.55
CA GLU A 212 -32.76 10.75 2.21
C GLU A 212 -33.43 9.39 1.98
N ALA A 213 -32.94 8.30 2.58
CA ALA A 213 -33.59 6.99 2.51
C ALA A 213 -34.96 7.00 3.19
N ASP A 214 -35.09 7.67 4.33
CA ASP A 214 -36.37 7.85 5.02
C ASP A 214 -37.36 8.70 4.23
N ARG A 215 -36.88 9.69 3.47
CA ARG A 215 -37.72 10.45 2.53
C ARG A 215 -38.29 9.58 1.41
N ILE A 216 -37.49 8.67 0.87
CA ILE A 216 -37.95 7.72 -0.15
C ILE A 216 -39.03 6.82 0.44
N ARG A 217 -38.78 6.21 1.60
CA ARG A 217 -39.77 5.33 2.28
C ARG A 217 -41.08 6.06 2.55
N THR A 218 -41.00 7.30 3.04
CA THR A 218 -42.17 8.13 3.30
C THR A 218 -42.95 8.40 2.01
N ALA A 219 -42.27 8.79 0.94
CA ALA A 219 -42.91 9.05 -0.35
C ALA A 219 -43.59 7.80 -0.93
N LEU A 220 -42.92 6.63 -0.88
CA LEU A 220 -43.48 5.35 -1.34
C LEU A 220 -44.72 4.96 -0.53
N ASN A 221 -44.69 5.13 0.80
CA ASN A 221 -45.83 4.85 1.67
C ASN A 221 -47.01 5.80 1.39
N GLU A 222 -46.75 7.09 1.16
CA GLU A 222 -47.81 8.04 0.79
C GLU A 222 -48.41 7.72 -0.57
N ILE A 223 -47.59 7.35 -1.57
CA ILE A 223 -48.08 6.88 -2.87
C ILE A 223 -48.95 5.63 -2.70
N ALA A 224 -48.55 4.68 -1.85
CA ALA A 224 -49.32 3.47 -1.57
C ALA A 224 -50.72 3.76 -1.03
N GLY A 225 -50.89 4.87 -0.28
CA GLY A 225 -52.18 5.31 0.24
C GLY A 225 -53.09 5.98 -0.79
N ILE A 226 -52.55 6.34 -1.97
CA ILE A 226 -53.28 7.02 -3.04
C ILE A 226 -53.52 6.08 -4.23
N ALA A 227 -52.53 5.25 -4.56
CA ALA A 227 -52.58 4.36 -5.71
C ALA A 227 -53.66 3.27 -5.56
N ASP A 228 -54.36 3.02 -6.66
CA ASP A 228 -55.28 1.88 -6.80
C ASP A 228 -54.57 0.66 -7.40
N MET A 229 -55.32 -0.40 -7.70
CA MET A 229 -54.76 -1.63 -8.28
C MET A 229 -53.99 -1.42 -9.60
N ARG A 230 -54.22 -0.32 -10.33
CA ARG A 230 -53.51 -0.04 -11.59
C ARG A 230 -52.04 0.28 -11.36
N GLY A 231 -51.73 0.93 -10.23
CA GLY A 231 -50.37 1.35 -9.87
C GLY A 231 -49.58 0.32 -9.08
N GLN A 232 -50.24 -0.73 -8.54
CA GLN A 232 -49.63 -1.64 -7.58
C GLN A 232 -48.36 -2.32 -8.11
N ASN A 233 -48.37 -2.83 -9.35
CA ASN A 233 -47.20 -3.47 -9.94
C ASN A 233 -45.99 -2.53 -10.06
N SER A 234 -46.23 -1.27 -10.43
CA SER A 234 -45.17 -0.25 -10.53
C SER A 234 -44.64 0.14 -9.15
N LEU A 235 -45.52 0.24 -8.15
CA LEU A 235 -45.14 0.51 -6.77
C LEU A 235 -44.34 -0.65 -6.16
N ASP A 236 -44.73 -1.90 -6.40
CA ASP A 236 -44.00 -3.09 -5.96
C ASP A 236 -42.61 -3.15 -6.61
N SER A 237 -42.53 -2.85 -7.91
CA SER A 237 -41.27 -2.78 -8.65
C SER A 237 -40.35 -1.68 -8.10
N ALA A 238 -40.91 -0.51 -7.76
CA ALA A 238 -40.16 0.57 -7.14
C ALA A 238 -39.64 0.18 -5.75
N ASN A 239 -40.47 -0.45 -4.91
CA ASN A 239 -40.04 -0.94 -3.59
C ASN A 239 -38.92 -1.98 -3.70
N ALA A 240 -39.02 -2.91 -4.65
CA ALA A 240 -37.99 -3.92 -4.88
C ALA A 240 -36.67 -3.29 -5.35
N ALA A 241 -36.73 -2.39 -6.34
CA ALA A 241 -35.55 -1.68 -6.84
C ALA A 241 -34.89 -0.82 -5.76
N PHE A 242 -35.68 -0.15 -4.91
CA PHE A 242 -35.17 0.62 -3.78
C PHE A 242 -34.51 -0.26 -2.72
N ALA A 243 -35.10 -1.41 -2.39
CA ALA A 243 -34.50 -2.36 -1.44
C ALA A 243 -33.16 -2.93 -1.96
N GLU A 244 -33.09 -3.24 -3.26
CA GLU A 244 -31.85 -3.66 -3.91
C GLU A 244 -30.80 -2.54 -3.89
N PHE A 245 -31.20 -1.32 -4.25
CA PHE A 245 -30.34 -0.14 -4.17
C PHE A 245 -29.76 0.05 -2.77
N MET A 246 -30.57 -0.05 -1.72
CA MET A 246 -30.08 0.11 -0.34
C MET A 246 -29.17 -1.03 0.11
N THR A 247 -29.38 -2.25 -0.40
CA THR A 247 -28.47 -3.38 -0.18
C THR A 247 -27.10 -3.09 -0.78
N ILE A 248 -27.06 -2.61 -2.02
CA ILE A 248 -25.82 -2.24 -2.71
C ILE A 248 -25.14 -1.06 -2.02
N ASN A 249 -25.91 -0.02 -1.66
CA ASN A 249 -25.41 1.14 -0.92
C ASN A 249 -24.72 0.74 0.39
N THR A 250 -25.28 -0.23 1.11
CA THR A 250 -24.68 -0.73 2.36
C THR A 250 -23.32 -1.37 2.11
N GLU A 251 -23.16 -2.14 1.04
CA GLU A 251 -21.87 -2.74 0.69
C GLU A 251 -20.85 -1.68 0.21
N VAL A 252 -21.28 -0.67 -0.55
CA VAL A 252 -20.43 0.48 -0.92
C VAL A 252 -19.90 1.20 0.33
N VAL A 253 -20.78 1.53 1.28
CA VAL A 253 -20.42 2.19 2.54
C VAL A 253 -19.43 1.34 3.36
N LYS A 254 -19.68 0.03 3.45
CA LYS A 254 -18.80 -0.91 4.15
C LYS A 254 -17.41 -0.97 3.53
N LEU A 255 -17.32 -1.10 2.20
CA LEU A 255 -16.04 -1.14 1.47
C LEU A 255 -15.27 0.18 1.64
N SER A 256 -15.96 1.31 1.59
CA SER A 256 -15.37 2.62 1.85
C SER A 256 -14.83 2.74 3.28
N ARG A 257 -15.57 2.28 4.31
CA ARG A 257 -15.08 2.30 5.70
C ARG A 257 -13.87 1.41 5.94
N GLN A 258 -13.76 0.29 5.20
CA GLN A 258 -12.57 -0.54 5.28
C GLN A 258 -11.31 0.24 4.84
N ASN A 259 -11.46 1.26 3.99
CA ASN A 259 -10.37 2.12 3.55
C ASN A 259 -10.00 3.24 4.54
N SER A 260 -10.95 3.89 5.23
CA SER A 260 -10.62 4.93 6.22
C SER A 260 -9.76 4.38 7.37
N ASN A 261 -10.03 3.14 7.78
CA ASN A 261 -9.24 2.41 8.77
C ASN A 261 -7.78 2.16 8.34
N ILE A 262 -7.47 2.28 7.04
CA ILE A 262 -6.11 2.16 6.51
C ILE A 262 -5.39 3.52 6.57
N ARG A 263 -6.13 4.62 6.45
CA ARG A 263 -5.59 5.99 6.44
C ARG A 263 -5.40 6.60 7.84
N SER A 264 -6.14 6.10 8.83
CA SER A 264 -6.20 6.61 10.21
C SER A 264 -5.15 5.98 11.11
#